data_AF-A0A2D0I7N9-F1
#
_entry.id   AF-A0A2D0I7N9-F1
#
_cell.length_a   1.000
_cell.length_b   1.000
_cell.length_c   1.000
_cell.angle_alpha   90.00
_cell.angle_beta   90.00
_cell.angle_gamma   90.00
#
_symmetry.space_group_name_H-M   'P 1'
#
loop_
_entity.id
_entity.type
_entity.pdbx_description
1 polymer ?
#
loop_
_entity_poly.entity_id
_entity_poly.type
_entity_poly.pdbx_seq_one_letter_code
_entity_poly.pdbx_strand_id
1 'polypeptide(L)'
;MAFLHSISQKDIRASVLFLIMTFVILPLLPDRAIDSMGLINLYRIWYMVVLVAGISFFGYIAIRLLGSTHGIGLAGLFGGLVSSTAVAMSMAKKAYENGFLMKNLALGIALASSMMLIRAGVEMWAINPLLAKQFFIPICAGSFAGFIYIGYLYRTTKKENIPQNIEFTNPFDLKEALLMGLIFGIILALITLSERYVGDMGVYAVALVSGIADVDAIILSLSSLAKKGLDPTTAQYGVIIAIVSNSLTKSILVLYFGKTALFRLIGIYYVISIGTFAILAAYMISIN
;
A
#
# COMPACT_ATOMS: atom_id res chain seq x y z
N MET A 1 -15.34 -29.43 16.59
CA MET A 1 -14.41 -30.13 15.67
C MET A 1 -14.71 -29.78 14.21
N ALA A 2 -14.54 -28.52 13.78
CA ALA A 2 -14.81 -28.10 12.39
C ALA A 2 -13.66 -27.27 11.79
N PHE A 3 -12.47 -27.34 12.39
CA PHE A 3 -11.35 -26.43 12.08
C PHE A 3 -10.25 -27.08 11.21
N LEU A 4 -10.38 -28.37 10.87
CA LEU A 4 -9.30 -29.14 10.22
C LEU A 4 -9.47 -29.34 8.71
N HIS A 5 -10.41 -28.66 8.04
CA HIS A 5 -10.76 -28.98 6.64
C HIS A 5 -10.70 -27.84 5.62
N SER A 6 -10.02 -26.72 5.87
CA SER A 6 -9.92 -25.65 4.86
C SER A 6 -8.52 -25.07 4.61
N ILE A 7 -7.46 -25.76 5.04
CA ILE A 7 -6.10 -25.43 4.58
C ILE A 7 -5.95 -25.96 3.16
N SER A 8 -5.98 -25.08 2.16
CA SER A 8 -5.66 -25.47 0.79
C SER A 8 -4.16 -25.70 0.64
N GLN A 9 -3.75 -26.54 -0.31
CA GLN A 9 -2.34 -26.65 -0.71
C GLN A 9 -1.72 -25.29 -1.05
N LYS A 10 -2.52 -24.35 -1.58
CA LYS A 10 -2.08 -22.98 -1.86
C LYS A 10 -1.66 -22.23 -0.58
N ASP A 11 -2.39 -22.43 0.52
CA ASP A 11 -2.16 -21.73 1.80
C ASP A 11 -0.88 -22.25 2.48
N ILE A 12 -0.65 -23.57 2.42
CA ILE A 12 0.59 -24.19 2.91
C ILE A 12 1.79 -23.69 2.10
N ARG A 13 1.68 -23.71 0.77
CA ARG A 13 2.74 -23.24 -0.11
C ARG A 13 3.08 -21.78 0.16
N ALA A 14 2.08 -20.91 0.31
CA ALA A 14 2.27 -19.50 0.65
C ALA A 14 3.05 -19.33 1.97
N SER A 15 2.63 -20.06 3.01
CA SER A 15 3.23 -20.00 4.35
C SER A 15 4.68 -20.49 4.34
N VAL A 16 4.94 -21.62 3.67
CA VAL A 16 6.29 -22.19 3.54
C VAL A 16 7.20 -21.26 2.74
N LEU A 17 6.72 -20.69 1.63
CA LEU A 17 7.51 -19.74 0.85
C LEU A 17 7.84 -18.49 1.65
N PHE A 18 6.87 -17.92 2.39
CA PHE A 18 7.13 -16.77 3.26
C PHE A 18 8.18 -17.08 4.35
N LEU A 19 8.11 -18.27 4.97
CA LEU A 19 9.11 -18.72 5.93
C LEU A 19 10.50 -18.88 5.30
N ILE A 20 10.59 -19.45 4.09
CA ILE A 20 11.87 -19.58 3.37
C ILE A 20 12.44 -18.20 3.05
N MET A 21 11.62 -17.27 2.53
CA MET A 21 12.08 -15.91 2.20
C MET A 21 12.61 -15.17 3.44
N THR A 22 11.98 -15.37 4.60
CA THR A 22 12.28 -14.66 5.85
C THR A 22 13.41 -15.30 6.66
N PHE A 23 13.40 -16.62 6.84
CA PHE A 23 14.30 -17.33 7.75
C PHE A 23 15.44 -18.07 7.05
N VAL A 24 15.38 -18.20 5.72
CA VAL A 24 16.46 -18.84 4.94
C VAL A 24 17.14 -17.79 4.07
N ILE A 25 16.41 -17.14 3.16
CA ILE A 25 17.02 -16.24 2.18
C ILE A 25 17.56 -14.96 2.83
N LEU A 26 16.74 -14.25 3.62
CA LEU A 26 17.15 -13.00 4.27
C LEU A 26 18.45 -13.12 5.09
N PRO A 27 18.62 -14.09 6.03
CA PRO A 27 19.86 -14.19 6.80
C PRO A 27 21.08 -14.65 5.99
N LEU A 28 20.87 -15.27 4.82
CA LEU A 28 21.97 -15.66 3.92
C LEU A 28 22.51 -14.49 3.10
N LEU A 29 21.74 -13.42 2.94
CA LEU A 29 22.15 -12.27 2.13
C LEU A 29 23.14 -11.38 2.88
N PRO A 30 24.24 -10.94 2.22
CA PRO A 30 25.24 -10.12 2.88
C PRO A 30 24.71 -8.69 3.10
N ASP A 31 24.80 -8.19 4.34
CA ASP A 31 24.49 -6.79 4.67
C ASP A 31 25.65 -5.85 4.34
N ARG A 32 25.97 -5.77 3.04
CA ARG A 32 26.90 -4.79 2.49
C ARG A 32 26.44 -4.38 1.10
N ALA A 33 26.81 -3.17 0.70
CA ALA A 33 26.60 -2.78 -0.68
C ALA A 33 27.51 -3.60 -1.60
N ILE A 34 26.97 -4.01 -2.75
CA ILE A 34 27.72 -4.78 -3.77
C ILE A 34 28.27 -3.89 -4.89
N ASP A 35 27.82 -2.65 -4.97
CA ASP A 35 28.24 -1.65 -5.95
C ASP A 35 29.17 -0.61 -5.32
N SER A 36 29.98 0.04 -6.17
CA SER A 36 30.93 1.06 -5.74
C SER A 36 30.28 2.33 -5.18
N MET A 37 29.02 2.59 -5.53
CA MET A 37 28.27 3.76 -5.07
C MET A 37 27.48 3.51 -3.78
N GLY A 38 27.46 2.28 -3.26
CA GLY A 38 26.73 1.96 -2.02
C GLY A 38 25.20 1.85 -2.18
N LEU A 39 24.71 1.81 -3.42
CA LEU A 39 23.29 1.85 -3.80
C LEU A 39 22.59 0.52 -3.53
N ILE A 40 23.19 -0.58 -3.97
CA ILE A 40 22.57 -1.90 -4.03
C ILE A 40 23.08 -2.72 -2.84
N ASN A 41 22.24 -2.82 -1.81
CA ASN A 41 22.43 -3.75 -0.71
C ASN A 41 21.31 -4.80 -0.78
N LEU A 42 21.67 -6.04 -1.13
CA LEU A 42 20.70 -7.12 -1.31
C LEU A 42 19.95 -7.44 -0.02
N TYR A 43 20.63 -7.45 1.13
CA TYR A 43 19.99 -7.70 2.41
C TYR A 43 18.88 -6.66 2.69
N ARG A 44 19.13 -5.37 2.44
CA ARG A 44 18.15 -4.31 2.66
C ARG A 44 16.99 -4.35 1.69
N ILE A 45 17.27 -4.56 0.40
CA ILE A 45 16.23 -4.73 -0.62
C ILE A 45 15.35 -5.94 -0.26
N TRP A 46 15.96 -7.05 0.12
CA TRP A 46 15.22 -8.24 0.50
C TRP A 46 14.45 -8.07 1.82
N TYR A 47 14.98 -7.32 2.77
CA TYR A 47 14.26 -6.95 3.99
C TYR A 47 12.98 -6.17 3.66
N MET A 48 13.04 -5.21 2.73
CA MET A 48 11.86 -4.48 2.23
C MET A 48 10.84 -5.42 1.59
N VAL A 49 11.29 -6.38 0.78
CA VAL A 49 10.44 -7.42 0.17
C VAL A 49 9.73 -8.24 1.26
N VAL A 50 10.48 -8.75 2.24
CA VAL A 50 9.94 -9.55 3.34
C VAL A 50 8.92 -8.75 4.16
N LEU A 51 9.15 -7.45 4.34
CA LEU A 51 8.25 -6.57 5.09
C LEU A 51 6.90 -6.42 4.38
N VAL A 52 6.90 -6.02 3.10
CA VAL A 52 5.66 -5.85 2.31
C VAL A 52 4.94 -7.19 2.13
N ALA A 53 5.71 -8.25 1.88
CA ALA A 53 5.20 -9.61 1.83
C ALA A 53 4.52 -10.00 3.15
N GLY A 54 5.16 -9.74 4.30
CA GLY A 54 4.61 -10.05 5.61
C GLY A 54 3.27 -9.36 5.86
N ILE A 55 3.18 -8.06 5.58
CA ILE A 55 1.92 -7.29 5.71
C ILE A 55 0.82 -7.90 4.83
N SER A 56 1.15 -8.21 3.59
CA SER A 56 0.23 -8.84 2.64
C SER A 56 -0.18 -10.26 3.10
N PHE A 57 0.72 -10.98 3.78
CA PHE A 57 0.51 -12.37 4.22
C PHE A 57 -0.50 -12.42 5.35
N PHE A 58 -0.37 -11.52 6.31
CA PHE A 58 -1.37 -11.38 7.36
C PHE A 58 -2.74 -10.95 6.81
N GLY A 59 -2.77 -10.09 5.79
CA GLY A 59 -4.00 -9.77 5.07
C GLY A 59 -4.64 -10.99 4.43
N TYR A 60 -3.85 -11.79 3.72
CA TYR A 60 -4.30 -13.04 3.09
C TYR A 60 -4.84 -14.04 4.11
N ILE A 61 -4.11 -14.29 5.21
CA ILE A 61 -4.56 -15.16 6.30
C ILE A 61 -5.87 -14.64 6.89
N ALA A 62 -6.00 -13.34 7.12
CA ALA A 62 -7.20 -12.76 7.71
C ALA A 62 -8.43 -12.99 6.82
N ILE A 63 -8.32 -12.81 5.50
CA ILE A 63 -9.38 -13.17 4.54
C ILE A 63 -9.75 -14.65 4.67
N ARG A 64 -8.74 -15.52 4.77
CA ARG A 64 -8.93 -16.97 4.82
C ARG A 64 -9.62 -17.42 6.10
N LEU A 65 -9.20 -16.88 7.25
CA LEU A 65 -9.75 -17.20 8.58
C LEU A 65 -11.17 -16.69 8.72
N LEU A 66 -11.48 -15.54 8.14
CA LEU A 66 -12.83 -14.98 8.16
C LEU A 66 -13.74 -15.69 7.14
N GLY A 67 -13.20 -16.34 6.12
CA GLY A 67 -13.98 -17.09 5.13
C GLY A 67 -14.67 -16.20 4.08
N SER A 68 -15.13 -16.83 3.00
CA SER A 68 -15.69 -16.20 1.79
C SER A 68 -17.10 -15.60 1.95
N THR A 69 -17.68 -15.67 3.14
CA THR A 69 -19.08 -15.25 3.44
C THR A 69 -19.22 -13.80 3.88
N HIS A 70 -18.16 -12.99 3.80
CA HIS A 70 -18.15 -11.64 4.38
C HIS A 70 -18.37 -10.53 3.34
N GLY A 71 -19.13 -9.49 3.71
CA GLY A 71 -19.55 -8.39 2.84
C GLY A 71 -18.40 -7.54 2.28
N ILE A 72 -18.70 -6.68 1.28
CA ILE A 72 -17.70 -5.99 0.44
C ILE A 72 -16.65 -5.22 1.27
N GLY A 73 -17.05 -4.69 2.43
CA GLY A 73 -16.14 -3.96 3.29
C GLY A 73 -14.97 -4.78 3.82
N LEU A 74 -15.21 -6.03 4.24
CA LEU A 74 -14.13 -6.87 4.79
C LEU A 74 -13.16 -7.30 3.69
N ALA A 75 -13.67 -7.66 2.50
CA ALA A 75 -12.80 -7.90 1.37
C ALA A 75 -12.04 -6.66 0.90
N GLY A 76 -12.63 -5.48 1.03
CA GLY A 76 -11.94 -4.21 0.82
C GLY A 76 -10.80 -4.02 1.82
N LEU A 77 -11.09 -4.15 3.12
CA LEU A 77 -10.13 -3.99 4.21
C LEU A 77 -8.94 -4.95 4.06
N PHE A 78 -9.20 -6.25 4.06
CA PHE A 78 -8.11 -7.23 4.03
C PHE A 78 -7.51 -7.41 2.64
N GLY A 79 -8.29 -7.22 1.58
CA GLY A 79 -7.74 -7.15 0.22
C GLY A 79 -6.82 -5.95 0.05
N GLY A 80 -7.11 -4.84 0.73
CA GLY A 80 -6.28 -3.64 0.76
C GLY A 80 -4.93 -3.82 1.47
N LEU A 81 -4.83 -4.79 2.41
CA LEU A 81 -3.55 -5.18 2.99
C LEU A 81 -2.63 -5.82 1.95
N VAL A 82 -3.21 -6.58 1.02
CA VAL A 82 -2.48 -7.21 -0.10
C VAL A 82 -2.21 -6.19 -1.20
N SER A 83 -3.25 -5.58 -1.76
CA SER A 83 -3.11 -4.53 -2.77
C SER A 83 -4.38 -3.68 -2.87
N SER A 84 -4.29 -2.46 -2.33
CA SER A 84 -5.36 -1.47 -2.45
C SER A 84 -5.65 -1.05 -3.90
N THR A 85 -4.65 -1.09 -4.79
CA THR A 85 -4.82 -0.80 -6.22
C THR A 85 -5.59 -1.92 -6.94
N ALA A 86 -5.27 -3.19 -6.66
CA ALA A 86 -6.01 -4.33 -7.22
C ALA A 86 -7.47 -4.34 -6.76
N VAL A 87 -7.71 -4.03 -5.48
CA VAL A 87 -9.07 -3.88 -4.94
C VAL A 87 -9.82 -2.74 -5.64
N ALA A 88 -9.21 -1.56 -5.79
CA ALA A 88 -9.82 -0.43 -6.47
C ALA A 88 -10.24 -0.79 -7.90
N MET A 89 -9.35 -1.41 -8.67
CA MET A 89 -9.63 -1.82 -10.04
C MET A 89 -10.71 -2.91 -10.12
N SER A 90 -10.62 -3.95 -9.28
CA SER A 90 -11.58 -5.07 -9.28
C SER A 90 -12.99 -4.61 -8.89
N MET A 91 -13.11 -3.78 -7.85
CA MET A 91 -14.40 -3.23 -7.41
C MET A 91 -14.95 -2.20 -8.40
N ALA A 92 -14.09 -1.42 -9.07
CA ALA A 92 -14.52 -0.53 -10.15
C ALA A 92 -15.15 -1.30 -11.31
N LYS A 93 -14.51 -2.38 -11.78
CA LYS A 93 -15.05 -3.24 -12.85
C LYS A 93 -16.41 -3.83 -12.47
N LYS A 94 -16.56 -4.31 -11.22
CA LYS A 94 -17.85 -4.83 -10.71
C LYS A 94 -18.97 -3.78 -10.66
N ALA A 95 -18.64 -2.50 -10.50
CA ALA A 95 -19.62 -1.42 -10.50
C ALA A 95 -20.27 -1.19 -11.88
N TYR A 96 -19.56 -1.56 -12.95
CA TYR A 96 -20.08 -1.53 -14.31
C TYR A 96 -21.22 -2.53 -14.46
N GLU A 97 -20.97 -3.78 -14.05
CA GLU A 97 -21.89 -4.92 -14.09
C GLU A 97 -23.09 -4.75 -13.14
N ASN A 98 -22.88 -4.18 -11.95
CA ASN A 98 -23.89 -4.16 -10.88
C ASN A 98 -24.09 -2.76 -10.29
N GLY A 99 -24.85 -1.91 -10.99
CA GLY A 99 -25.10 -0.52 -10.59
C GLY A 99 -25.75 -0.32 -9.21
N PHE A 100 -26.48 -1.31 -8.69
CA PHE A 100 -27.11 -1.22 -7.35
C PHE A 100 -26.11 -1.26 -6.19
N LEU A 101 -24.88 -1.68 -6.43
CA LEU A 101 -23.89 -1.99 -5.39
C LEU A 101 -22.85 -0.89 -5.22
N MET A 102 -23.03 0.27 -5.86
CA MET A 102 -22.05 1.36 -5.89
C MET A 102 -21.55 1.79 -4.50
N LYS A 103 -22.44 1.94 -3.51
CA LYS A 103 -22.01 2.33 -2.15
C LYS A 103 -21.24 1.22 -1.43
N ASN A 104 -21.64 -0.04 -1.62
CA ASN A 104 -20.92 -1.17 -1.04
C ASN A 104 -19.50 -1.29 -1.65
N LEU A 105 -19.38 -1.10 -2.97
CA LEU A 105 -18.09 -1.08 -3.67
C LEU A 105 -17.25 0.13 -3.26
N ALA A 106 -17.85 1.31 -3.13
CA ALA A 106 -17.17 2.50 -2.62
C ALA A 106 -16.61 2.28 -1.21
N LEU A 107 -17.40 1.65 -0.34
CA LEU A 107 -16.98 1.32 1.02
C LEU A 107 -15.78 0.35 1.01
N GLY A 108 -15.78 -0.66 0.14
CA GLY A 108 -14.65 -1.60 0.02
C GLY A 108 -13.37 -0.92 -0.48
N ILE A 109 -13.46 -0.06 -1.50
CA ILE A 109 -12.32 0.70 -2.03
C ILE A 109 -11.80 1.68 -0.98
N ALA A 110 -12.69 2.39 -0.27
CA ALA A 110 -12.30 3.32 0.78
C ALA A 110 -11.56 2.61 1.93
N LEU A 111 -12.07 1.47 2.40
CA LEU A 111 -11.38 0.65 3.41
C LEU A 111 -10.02 0.16 2.91
N ALA A 112 -9.92 -0.27 1.64
CA ALA A 112 -8.65 -0.69 1.07
C ALA A 112 -7.63 0.45 1.04
N SER A 113 -8.06 1.66 0.65
CA SER A 113 -7.22 2.85 0.63
C SER A 113 -6.88 3.36 2.04
N SER A 114 -7.72 3.13 3.05
CA SER A 114 -7.37 3.39 4.45
C SER A 114 -6.24 2.49 4.91
N MET A 115 -6.27 1.20 4.52
CA MET A 115 -5.18 0.28 4.83
C MET A 115 -3.85 0.71 4.21
N MET A 116 -3.86 1.28 3.00
CA MET A 116 -2.65 1.83 2.39
C MET A 116 -1.98 2.89 3.29
N LEU A 117 -2.73 3.86 3.83
CA LEU A 117 -2.15 4.88 4.73
C LEU A 117 -1.57 4.26 6.01
N ILE A 118 -2.24 3.25 6.56
CA ILE A 118 -1.76 2.53 7.75
C ILE A 118 -0.47 1.77 7.42
N ARG A 119 -0.43 1.05 6.28
CA ARG A 119 0.77 0.32 5.82
C ARG A 119 1.95 1.24 5.61
N ALA A 120 1.74 2.39 4.95
CA ALA A 120 2.77 3.42 4.78
C ALA A 120 3.41 3.82 6.12
N GLY A 121 2.61 4.02 7.17
CA GLY A 121 3.12 4.31 8.51
C GLY A 121 3.94 3.18 9.12
N VAL A 122 3.49 1.93 8.97
CA VAL A 122 4.19 0.72 9.44
C VAL A 122 5.52 0.54 8.71
N GLU A 123 5.53 0.68 7.39
CA GLU A 123 6.71 0.60 6.53
C GLU A 123 7.76 1.65 6.90
N MET A 124 7.32 2.92 7.03
CA MET A 124 8.19 3.99 7.49
C MET A 124 8.73 3.70 8.90
N TRP A 125 7.90 3.22 9.83
CA TRP A 125 8.35 2.95 11.19
C TRP A 125 9.41 1.84 11.25
N ALA A 126 9.21 0.77 10.50
CA ALA A 126 10.14 -0.35 10.44
C ALA A 126 11.48 0.03 9.79
N ILE A 127 11.49 0.92 8.78
CA ILE A 127 12.73 1.35 8.12
C ILE A 127 13.34 2.57 8.79
N ASN A 128 12.59 3.62 9.08
CA ASN A 128 13.05 4.87 9.68
C ASN A 128 12.05 5.42 10.72
N PRO A 129 12.17 5.01 11.99
CA PRO A 129 11.29 5.48 13.07
C PRO A 129 11.25 7.00 13.25
N LEU A 130 12.33 7.72 12.90
CA LEU A 130 12.38 9.18 13.03
C LEU A 130 11.47 9.85 12.00
N LEU A 131 11.55 9.41 10.73
CA LEU A 131 10.64 9.87 9.67
C LEU A 131 9.19 9.49 10.00
N ALA A 132 8.97 8.25 10.48
CA ALA A 132 7.64 7.78 10.83
C ALA A 132 6.95 8.60 11.93
N LYS A 133 7.70 9.06 12.94
CA LYS A 133 7.18 9.92 14.01
C LYS A 133 6.61 11.24 13.47
N GLN A 134 7.24 11.81 12.45
CA GLN A 134 6.78 13.06 11.82
C GLN A 134 5.46 12.86 11.06
N PHE A 135 5.26 11.66 10.49
CA PHE A 135 4.02 11.29 9.80
C PHE A 135 2.93 10.69 10.70
N PHE A 136 3.20 10.45 11.98
CA PHE A 136 2.23 9.82 12.88
C PHE A 136 0.92 10.62 12.96
N ILE A 137 1.00 11.92 13.26
CA ILE A 137 -0.18 12.79 13.34
C ILE A 137 -0.90 12.89 11.98
N PRO A 138 -0.23 13.18 10.85
CA PRO A 138 -0.88 13.20 9.53
C PRO A 138 -1.59 11.89 9.16
N ILE A 139 -0.95 10.74 9.39
CA ILE A 139 -1.54 9.43 9.08
C ILE A 139 -2.75 9.15 9.96
N CYS A 140 -2.66 9.39 11.26
CA CYS A 140 -3.78 9.21 12.18
C CYS A 140 -4.96 10.11 11.81
N ALA A 141 -4.71 11.39 11.54
CA ALA A 141 -5.75 12.33 11.17
C ALA A 141 -6.40 12.00 9.81
N GLY A 142 -5.62 11.69 8.79
CA GLY A 142 -6.14 11.28 7.47
C GLY A 142 -6.91 9.97 7.52
N SER A 143 -6.43 9.00 8.30
CA SER A 143 -7.15 7.73 8.53
C SER A 143 -8.45 7.96 9.29
N PHE A 144 -8.43 8.76 10.35
CA PHE A 144 -9.60 9.09 11.15
C PHE A 144 -10.68 9.80 10.32
N ALA A 145 -10.29 10.80 9.53
CA ALA A 145 -11.19 11.49 8.60
C ALA A 145 -11.79 10.52 7.55
N GLY A 146 -10.96 9.63 7.02
CA GLY A 146 -11.40 8.56 6.12
C GLY A 146 -12.42 7.60 6.77
N PHE A 147 -12.16 7.15 8.00
CA PHE A 147 -13.06 6.26 8.73
C PHE A 147 -14.39 6.93 9.10
N ILE A 148 -14.41 8.23 9.36
CA ILE A 148 -15.67 8.99 9.53
C ILE A 148 -16.51 8.89 8.25
N TYR A 149 -15.91 9.13 7.10
CA TYR A 149 -16.62 9.04 5.82
C TYR A 149 -17.06 7.61 5.50
N ILE A 150 -16.23 6.62 5.80
CA ILE A 150 -16.58 5.19 5.68
C ILE A 150 -17.77 4.86 6.60
N GLY A 151 -17.80 5.37 7.82
CA GLY A 151 -18.93 5.20 8.76
C GLY A 151 -20.23 5.81 8.22
N TYR A 152 -20.15 6.98 7.57
CA TYR A 152 -21.28 7.58 6.85
C TYR A 152 -21.75 6.70 5.69
N LEU A 153 -20.84 6.23 4.84
CA LEU A 153 -21.18 5.32 3.75
C LEU A 153 -21.84 4.04 4.27
N TYR A 154 -21.27 3.44 5.32
CA TYR A 154 -21.79 2.22 5.92
C TYR A 154 -23.24 2.38 6.41
N ARG A 155 -23.55 3.50 7.09
CA ARG A 155 -24.90 3.77 7.59
C ARG A 155 -25.93 3.99 6.48
N THR A 156 -25.51 4.52 5.33
CA THR A 156 -26.43 4.83 4.21
C THR A 156 -26.50 3.71 3.16
N THR A 157 -25.83 2.58 3.40
CA THR A 157 -25.73 1.47 2.47
C THR A 157 -26.64 0.32 2.92
N LYS A 158 -27.44 -0.21 1.99
CA LYS A 158 -28.18 -1.46 2.23
C LYS A 158 -27.20 -2.64 2.22
N LYS A 159 -27.29 -3.49 3.24
CA LYS A 159 -26.50 -4.73 3.33
C LYS A 159 -26.93 -5.66 2.21
N GLU A 160 -26.03 -5.91 1.28
CA GLU A 160 -26.23 -6.81 0.15
C GLU A 160 -25.15 -7.90 0.22
N ASN A 161 -25.57 -9.16 0.21
CA ASN A 161 -24.67 -10.31 0.16
C ASN A 161 -24.30 -10.54 -1.31
N ILE A 162 -23.32 -9.81 -1.81
CA ILE A 162 -22.74 -10.15 -3.11
C ILE A 162 -21.91 -11.43 -2.94
N PRO A 163 -22.12 -12.46 -3.78
CA PRO A 163 -21.17 -13.57 -3.90
C PRO A 163 -19.79 -13.03 -4.28
N GLN A 164 -18.86 -13.05 -3.33
CA GLN A 164 -17.51 -12.57 -3.56
C GLN A 164 -16.62 -13.70 -4.06
N ASN A 165 -16.67 -13.94 -5.36
CA ASN A 165 -15.48 -14.45 -6.03
C ASN A 165 -14.58 -13.24 -6.35
N ILE A 166 -13.92 -12.71 -5.33
CA ILE A 166 -12.64 -12.03 -5.57
C ILE A 166 -11.62 -13.14 -5.35
N GLU A 167 -11.15 -13.73 -6.45
CA GLU A 167 -9.98 -14.58 -6.36
C GLU A 167 -8.80 -13.70 -5.96
N PHE A 168 -8.49 -13.69 -4.67
CA PHE A 168 -7.22 -13.18 -4.20
C PHE A 168 -6.17 -14.20 -4.58
N THR A 169 -5.46 -13.91 -5.68
CA THR A 169 -4.26 -14.65 -6.06
C THR A 169 -3.31 -14.65 -4.87
N ASN A 170 -2.76 -15.82 -4.55
CA ASN A 170 -1.75 -15.94 -3.51
C ASN A 170 -0.58 -15.00 -3.85
N PRO A 171 -0.32 -13.95 -3.06
CA PRO A 171 0.74 -12.98 -3.36
C PRO A 171 2.15 -13.49 -2.95
N PHE A 172 2.23 -14.77 -2.52
CA PHE A 172 3.46 -15.41 -2.08
C PHE A 172 3.91 -16.44 -3.11
N ASP A 173 4.46 -15.92 -4.20
CA ASP A 173 5.37 -16.66 -5.05
C ASP A 173 6.76 -16.00 -5.00
N LEU A 174 7.80 -16.83 -5.07
CA LEU A 174 9.19 -16.36 -5.09
C LEU A 174 9.42 -15.41 -6.27
N LYS A 175 8.71 -15.63 -7.39
CA LYS A 175 8.74 -14.76 -8.57
C LYS A 175 8.28 -13.34 -8.25
N GLU A 176 7.18 -13.19 -7.52
CA GLU A 176 6.63 -11.88 -7.15
C GLU A 176 7.54 -11.16 -6.16
N ALA A 177 8.10 -11.89 -5.18
CA ALA A 177 9.08 -11.37 -4.25
C ALA A 177 10.35 -10.86 -4.97
N LEU A 178 10.88 -11.61 -5.93
CA LEU A 178 12.02 -11.19 -6.76
C LEU A 178 11.69 -9.97 -7.61
N LEU A 179 10.50 -9.91 -8.21
CA LEU A 179 10.05 -8.75 -8.97
C LEU A 179 9.94 -7.51 -8.09
N MET A 180 9.37 -7.63 -6.89
CA MET A 180 9.31 -6.54 -5.92
C MET A 180 10.73 -6.10 -5.53
N GLY A 181 11.63 -7.03 -5.24
CA GLY A 181 13.04 -6.75 -4.96
C GLY A 181 13.71 -5.95 -6.08
N LEU A 182 13.46 -6.34 -7.34
CA LEU A 182 13.95 -5.61 -8.49
C LEU A 182 13.37 -4.20 -8.57
N ILE A 183 12.06 -4.03 -8.36
CA ILE A 183 11.39 -2.72 -8.35
C ILE A 183 11.96 -1.82 -7.24
N PHE A 184 12.14 -2.33 -6.01
CA PHE A 184 12.78 -1.59 -4.93
C PHE A 184 14.19 -1.16 -5.30
N GLY A 185 15.00 -2.06 -5.87
CA GLY A 185 16.36 -1.76 -6.29
C GLY A 185 16.41 -0.67 -7.36
N ILE A 186 15.52 -0.74 -8.35
CA ILE A 186 15.41 0.27 -9.42
C ILE A 186 14.99 1.62 -8.83
N ILE A 187 13.94 1.66 -8.00
CA ILE A 187 13.46 2.92 -7.41
C ILE A 187 14.52 3.54 -6.51
N LEU A 188 15.19 2.74 -5.68
CA LEU A 188 16.29 3.20 -4.83
C LEU A 188 17.41 3.83 -5.68
N ALA A 189 17.84 3.15 -6.75
CA ALA A 189 18.84 3.66 -7.66
C ALA A 189 18.38 4.95 -8.35
N LEU A 190 17.14 5.01 -8.83
CA LEU A 190 16.57 6.20 -9.45
C LEU A 190 16.57 7.39 -8.48
N ILE A 191 16.11 7.21 -7.24
CA ILE A 191 16.12 8.29 -6.25
C ILE A 191 17.53 8.80 -6.01
N THR A 192 18.50 7.90 -5.77
CA THR A 192 19.88 8.33 -5.47
C THR A 192 20.55 9.01 -6.67
N LEU A 193 20.34 8.50 -7.88
CA LEU A 193 20.88 9.14 -9.09
C LEU A 193 20.20 10.49 -9.33
N SER A 194 18.88 10.56 -9.17
CA SER A 194 18.13 11.80 -9.31
C SER A 194 18.53 12.84 -8.27
N GLU A 195 18.73 12.45 -7.01
CA GLU A 195 19.22 13.33 -5.95
C GLU A 195 20.61 13.87 -6.30
N ARG A 196 21.55 13.01 -6.72
CA ARG A 196 22.91 13.41 -7.08
C ARG A 196 22.99 14.35 -8.28
N TYR A 197 22.22 14.10 -9.34
CA TYR A 197 22.37 14.82 -10.62
C TYR A 197 21.33 15.93 -10.85
N VAL A 198 20.17 15.84 -10.24
CA VAL A 198 19.04 16.78 -10.43
C VAL A 198 18.67 17.49 -9.12
N GLY A 199 19.04 16.94 -7.96
CA GLY A 199 18.63 17.42 -6.65
C GLY A 199 17.21 16.97 -6.29
N ASP A 200 16.59 17.71 -5.37
CA ASP A 200 15.29 17.36 -4.76
C ASP A 200 14.17 17.18 -5.79
N MET A 201 14.15 18.00 -6.84
CA MET A 201 13.15 17.90 -7.92
C MET A 201 13.20 16.54 -8.63
N GLY A 202 14.39 15.95 -8.77
CA GLY A 202 14.54 14.62 -9.31
C GLY A 202 13.90 13.56 -8.41
N VAL A 203 14.10 13.67 -7.09
CA VAL A 203 13.48 12.79 -6.10
C VAL A 203 11.96 12.91 -6.15
N TYR A 204 11.42 14.12 -6.25
CA TYR A 204 9.98 14.36 -6.38
C TYR A 204 9.40 13.78 -7.66
N ALA A 205 10.10 13.87 -8.79
CA ALA A 205 9.68 13.27 -10.05
C ALA A 205 9.65 11.74 -9.95
N VAL A 206 10.67 11.11 -9.36
CA VAL A 206 10.70 9.67 -9.12
C VAL A 206 9.56 9.26 -8.19
N ALA A 207 9.29 10.05 -7.14
CA ALA A 207 8.20 9.77 -6.21
C ALA A 207 6.82 9.86 -6.87
N LEU A 208 6.61 10.86 -7.72
CA LEU A 208 5.39 11.04 -8.50
C LEU A 208 5.14 9.82 -9.40
N VAL A 209 6.12 9.44 -10.21
CA VAL A 209 6.00 8.34 -11.18
C VAL A 209 5.86 7.00 -10.47
N SER A 210 6.66 6.75 -9.43
CA SER A 210 6.61 5.49 -8.68
C SER A 210 5.26 5.32 -7.99
N GLY A 211 4.73 6.40 -7.39
CA GLY A 211 3.42 6.39 -6.73
C GLY A 211 2.25 6.03 -7.66
N ILE A 212 2.38 6.19 -8.98
CA ILE A 212 1.35 5.75 -9.92
C ILE A 212 1.13 4.24 -9.82
N ALA A 213 2.22 3.47 -9.73
CA ALA A 213 2.15 2.02 -9.67
C ALA A 213 1.78 1.54 -8.26
N ASP A 214 2.61 1.87 -7.28
CA ASP A 214 2.43 1.49 -5.88
C ASP A 214 3.25 2.39 -4.95
N VAL A 215 2.80 2.57 -3.70
CA VAL A 215 3.47 3.44 -2.73
C VAL A 215 4.53 2.72 -1.91
N ASP A 216 4.43 1.40 -1.75
CA ASP A 216 5.22 0.64 -0.79
C ASP A 216 6.71 0.74 -1.18
N ALA A 217 7.02 0.63 -2.48
CA ALA A 217 8.38 0.70 -3.00
C ALA A 217 9.08 2.05 -2.83
N ILE A 218 8.37 3.14 -3.10
CA ILE A 218 8.89 4.49 -2.97
C ILE A 218 9.01 4.90 -1.50
N ILE A 219 8.05 4.55 -0.65
CA ILE A 219 8.07 4.87 0.78
C ILE A 219 9.24 4.17 1.48
N LEU A 220 9.44 2.88 1.24
CA LEU A 220 10.55 2.12 1.81
C LEU A 220 11.91 2.66 1.33
N SER A 221 12.01 3.02 0.05
CA SER A 221 13.24 3.59 -0.53
C SER A 221 13.58 4.97 0.05
N LEU A 222 12.61 5.90 0.12
CA LEU A 222 12.78 7.22 0.73
C LEU A 222 13.12 7.12 2.22
N SER A 223 12.46 6.21 2.94
CA SER A 223 12.74 5.97 4.37
C SER A 223 14.18 5.48 4.59
N SER A 224 14.65 4.58 3.73
CA SER A 224 16.01 4.04 3.78
C SER A 224 17.06 5.10 3.42
N LEU A 225 16.79 5.93 2.41
CA LEU A 225 17.70 7.01 2.00
C LEU A 225 17.74 8.15 3.00
N ALA A 226 16.62 8.49 3.64
CA ALA A 226 16.58 9.47 4.73
C ALA A 226 17.46 9.05 5.93
N LYS A 227 17.62 7.73 6.18
CA LYS A 227 18.60 7.22 7.16
C LYS A 227 20.06 7.36 6.72
N LYS A 228 20.31 7.49 5.41
CA LYS A 228 21.65 7.51 4.81
C LYS A 228 22.11 8.92 4.40
N GLY A 229 21.35 9.96 4.73
CA GLY A 229 21.73 11.35 4.50
C GLY A 229 20.95 12.09 3.41
N LEU A 230 19.89 11.49 2.84
CA LEU A 230 18.91 12.26 2.07
C LEU A 230 18.27 13.29 2.99
N ASP A 231 18.12 14.53 2.49
CA ASP A 231 17.48 15.60 3.25
C ASP A 231 16.10 15.15 3.78
N PRO A 232 15.83 15.31 5.10
CA PRO A 232 14.58 14.88 5.70
C PRO A 232 13.35 15.53 5.04
N THR A 233 13.44 16.79 4.65
CA THR A 233 12.37 17.55 4.00
C THR A 233 12.07 16.98 2.62
N THR A 234 13.10 16.67 1.84
CA THR A 234 12.98 16.01 0.54
C THR A 234 12.33 14.64 0.66
N ALA A 235 12.72 13.85 1.67
CA ALA A 235 12.08 12.56 1.93
C ALA A 235 10.59 12.72 2.30
N GLN A 236 10.25 13.70 3.14
CA GLN A 236 8.88 13.96 3.55
C GLN A 236 7.99 14.37 2.36
N TYR A 237 8.42 15.35 1.55
CA TYR A 237 7.66 15.75 0.37
C TYR A 237 7.56 14.61 -0.64
N GLY A 238 8.61 13.80 -0.82
CA GLY A 238 8.56 12.60 -1.65
C GLY A 238 7.47 11.62 -1.20
N VAL A 239 7.33 11.37 0.10
CA VAL A 239 6.27 10.50 0.65
C VAL A 239 4.87 11.08 0.39
N ILE A 240 4.68 12.39 0.60
CA ILE A 240 3.40 13.06 0.32
C ILE A 240 3.04 12.92 -1.15
N ILE A 241 3.98 13.24 -2.05
CA ILE A 241 3.79 13.17 -3.50
C ILE A 241 3.43 11.75 -3.94
N ALA A 242 4.12 10.73 -3.42
CA ALA A 242 3.83 9.34 -3.74
C ALA A 242 2.40 8.93 -3.34
N ILE A 243 1.97 9.25 -2.12
CA ILE A 243 0.64 8.90 -1.60
C ILE A 243 -0.47 9.64 -2.38
N VAL A 244 -0.26 10.93 -2.68
CA VAL A 244 -1.20 11.72 -3.47
C VAL A 244 -1.29 11.18 -4.90
N SER A 245 -0.14 10.94 -5.55
CA SER A 245 -0.07 10.35 -6.89
C SER A 245 -0.83 9.03 -6.97
N ASN A 246 -0.62 8.12 -6.01
CA ASN A 246 -1.29 6.83 -5.99
C ASN A 246 -2.81 6.95 -5.82
N SER A 247 -3.24 7.86 -4.95
CA SER A 247 -4.66 8.11 -4.69
C SER A 247 -5.36 8.73 -5.91
N LEU A 248 -4.66 9.61 -6.64
CA LEU A 248 -5.12 10.14 -7.93
C LEU A 248 -5.22 9.03 -8.97
N THR A 249 -4.22 8.16 -9.10
CA THR A 249 -4.27 7.01 -10.01
C THR A 249 -5.45 6.11 -9.71
N LYS A 250 -5.71 5.76 -8.44
CA LYS A 250 -6.89 4.98 -8.07
C LYS A 250 -8.20 5.68 -8.41
N SER A 251 -8.26 7.00 -8.27
CA SER A 251 -9.43 7.79 -8.69
C SER A 251 -9.65 7.70 -10.20
N ILE A 252 -8.57 7.79 -10.99
CA ILE A 252 -8.60 7.62 -12.45
C ILE A 252 -9.03 6.20 -12.83
N LEU A 253 -8.49 5.17 -12.17
CA LEU A 253 -8.89 3.78 -12.38
C LEU A 253 -10.38 3.56 -12.09
N VAL A 254 -10.90 4.15 -11.00
CA VAL A 254 -12.32 4.08 -10.66
C VAL A 254 -13.19 4.82 -11.68
N LEU A 255 -12.72 5.95 -12.21
CA LEU A 255 -13.41 6.68 -13.27
C LEU A 255 -13.44 5.89 -14.58
N TYR A 256 -12.32 5.26 -14.95
CA TYR A 256 -12.14 4.54 -16.20
C TYR A 256 -12.87 3.20 -16.23
N PHE A 257 -12.74 2.40 -15.16
CA PHE A 257 -13.35 1.06 -15.08
C PHE A 257 -14.73 1.03 -14.42
N GLY A 258 -15.09 2.08 -13.67
CA GLY A 258 -16.33 2.17 -12.92
C GLY A 258 -17.35 3.13 -13.53
N LYS A 259 -18.26 3.63 -12.67
CA LYS A 259 -19.27 4.63 -13.04
C LYS A 259 -18.93 5.97 -12.40
N THR A 260 -19.34 7.08 -13.03
CA THR A 260 -19.14 8.44 -12.48
C THR A 260 -19.68 8.60 -11.06
N ALA A 261 -20.77 7.90 -10.73
CA ALA A 261 -21.32 7.91 -9.37
C ALA A 261 -20.38 7.24 -8.34
N LEU A 262 -19.70 6.14 -8.71
CA LEU A 262 -18.66 5.53 -7.86
C LEU A 262 -17.45 6.46 -7.71
N PHE A 263 -17.01 7.07 -8.81
CA PHE A 263 -15.93 8.06 -8.79
C PHE A 263 -16.22 9.22 -7.85
N ARG A 264 -17.46 9.75 -7.82
CA ARG A 264 -17.82 10.83 -6.88
C ARG A 264 -17.70 10.40 -5.42
N LEU A 265 -18.20 9.21 -5.07
CA LEU A 265 -18.11 8.70 -3.70
C LEU A 265 -16.65 8.53 -3.26
N ILE A 266 -15.83 7.95 -4.13
CA ILE A 266 -14.41 7.71 -3.85
C ILE A 266 -13.57 8.99 -3.90
N GLY A 267 -13.89 9.92 -4.80
CA GLY A 267 -13.27 11.23 -4.86
C GLY A 267 -13.48 12.02 -3.57
N ILE A 268 -14.70 12.00 -3.01
CA ILE A 268 -14.98 12.60 -1.70
C ILE A 268 -14.14 11.93 -0.60
N TYR A 269 -14.05 10.60 -0.58
CA TYR A 269 -13.18 9.88 0.36
C TYR A 269 -11.72 10.34 0.25
N TYR A 270 -11.16 10.42 -0.95
CA TYR A 270 -9.76 10.83 -1.12
C TYR A 270 -9.53 12.30 -0.75
N VAL A 271 -10.45 13.20 -1.09
CA VAL A 271 -10.36 14.61 -0.67
C VAL A 271 -10.37 14.73 0.85
N ILE A 272 -11.23 13.98 1.53
CA ILE A 272 -11.30 13.99 3.00
C ILE A 272 -10.05 13.32 3.60
N SER A 273 -9.78 12.06 3.27
CA SER A 273 -8.72 11.28 3.93
C SER A 273 -7.32 11.72 3.51
N ILE A 274 -7.05 11.71 2.20
CA ILE A 274 -5.72 12.03 1.65
C ILE A 274 -5.48 13.54 1.67
N GLY A 275 -6.52 14.36 1.48
CA GLY A 275 -6.41 15.81 1.65
C GLY A 275 -6.05 16.19 3.08
N THR A 276 -6.72 15.64 4.10
CA THR A 276 -6.35 15.87 5.51
C THR A 276 -4.93 15.41 5.80
N PHE A 277 -4.53 14.21 5.33
CA PHE A 277 -3.16 13.73 5.46
C PHE A 277 -2.15 14.70 4.84
N ALA A 278 -2.34 15.09 3.58
CA ALA A 278 -1.38 15.90 2.83
C ALA A 278 -1.26 17.31 3.40
N ILE A 279 -2.37 17.93 3.79
CA ILE A 279 -2.39 19.28 4.38
C ILE A 279 -1.66 19.27 5.73
N LEU A 280 -1.97 18.32 6.61
CA LEU A 280 -1.32 18.24 7.93
C LEU A 280 0.16 17.88 7.81
N ALA A 281 0.52 16.98 6.90
CA ALA A 281 1.91 16.65 6.64
C ALA A 281 2.68 17.89 6.15
N ALA A 282 2.18 18.58 5.12
CA ALA A 282 2.82 19.80 4.61
C ALA A 282 2.91 20.92 5.66
N TYR A 283 1.86 21.10 6.47
CA TYR A 283 1.86 22.07 7.56
C TYR A 283 2.93 21.75 8.62
N MET A 284 3.05 20.50 9.06
CA MET A 284 4.07 20.10 10.03
C MET A 284 5.50 20.24 9.49
N ILE A 285 5.70 20.06 8.18
CA ILE A 285 6.99 20.31 7.54
C ILE A 285 7.32 21.80 7.60
N SER A 286 6.35 22.68 7.37
CA SER A 286 6.58 24.14 7.33
C SER A 286 6.92 24.79 8.69
N ILE A 287 6.69 24.09 9.80
CA ILE A 287 6.92 24.60 11.16
C ILE A 287 8.24 24.10 11.77
N ASN A 288 8.82 23.04 11.19
CA ASN A 288 10.13 22.50 11.58
C ASN A 288 11.26 23.18 10.82
#